data_AF-A0A497CH07-F1
#
_entry.id   AF-A0A497CH07-F1
#
_cell.length_a   1.000
_cell.length_b   1.000
_cell.length_c   1.000
_cell.angle_alpha   90.00
_cell.angle_beta   90.00
_cell.angle_gamma   90.00
#
_symmetry.space_group_name_H-M   'P 1'
#
loop_
_entity.id
_entity.type
_entity.pdbx_description
1 polymer ?
#
loop_
_entity_poly.entity_id
_entity_poly.type
_entity_poly.pdbx_seq_one_letter_code
_entity_poly.pdbx_strand_id
1 'polypeptide(L)' 'MYAIVEIAGQQYKVVKDQKVFVHRLQTEEGKKVAFDNVLLLGDGDKVTIGAPA' A
#
# COMPACT_ATOMS: atom_id res chain seq x y z
N MET A 1 -8.82 9.03 -3.48
CA MET A 1 -8.33 7.65 -3.47
C MET A 1 -7.23 7.41 -2.44
N TYR A 2 -7.46 6.52 -1.48
CA TYR A 2 -6.44 5.96 -0.57
C TYR A 2 -6.47 4.44 -0.65
N ALA A 3 -5.35 3.79 -0.35
CA ALA A 3 -5.28 2.34 -0.25
C ALA A 3 -4.68 1.94 1.10
N ILE A 4 -5.04 0.76 1.60
CA ILE A 4 -4.29 0.10 2.66
C ILE A 4 -3.53 -1.05 2.02
N VAL A 5 -2.21 -0.99 2.11
CA VAL A 5 -1.30 -1.97 1.55
C VAL A 5 -0.47 -2.59 2.66
N GLU A 6 -0.13 -3.87 2.51
CA GLU A 6 0.81 -4.52 3.40
C GLU A 6 2.23 -4.41 2.85
N ILE A 7 3.11 -3.81 3.65
CA ILE A 7 4.52 -3.62 3.34
C ILE A 7 5.33 -4.23 4.47
N ALA A 8 6.10 -5.28 4.16
CA ALA A 8 6.93 -6.00 5.13
C ALA A 8 6.16 -6.46 6.39
N GLY A 9 4.94 -6.97 6.21
CA GLY A 9 4.09 -7.47 7.30
C GLY A 9 3.38 -6.38 8.13
N GLN A 10 3.49 -5.11 7.75
CA GLN A 10 2.77 -4.01 8.38
C GLN A 10 1.83 -3.32 7.39
N GLN A 11 0.67 -2.89 7.89
CA GLN A 11 -0.33 -2.22 7.08
C GLN A 11 -0.09 -0.71 7.05
N TYR A 12 -0.09 -0.13 5.86
CA TYR A 12 0.10 1.29 5.65
C TYR A 12 -1.06 1.86 4.84
N LYS A 13 -1.63 2.96 5.34
CA LYS A 13 -2.53 3.79 4.53
C LYS A 13 -1.69 4.66 3.61
N VAL A 14 -1.85 4.46 2.32
CA VAL A 14 -1.13 5.18 1.26
C VAL A 14 -2.08 6.00 0.42
N VAL A 15 -1.62 7.15 -0.05
CA VAL A 15 -2.32 8.05 -0.96
C VAL A 15 -1.40 8.35 -2.14
N LYS A 16 -1.98 8.66 -3.31
CA LYS A 16 -1.21 9.08 -4.48
C LYS A 16 -0.28 10.26 -4.11
N ASP A 17 0.97 10.19 -4.58
CA ASP A 17 2.03 11.20 -4.37
C ASP A 17 2.47 11.40 -2.89
N GLN A 18 2.04 10.52 -1.99
CA GLN A 18 2.44 10.55 -0.58
C GLN A 18 3.79 9.86 -0.36
N LYS A 19 4.66 10.48 0.45
CA LYS A 19 5.84 9.81 1.02
C LYS A 19 5.46 9.10 2.31
N VAL A 20 5.79 7.82 2.41
CA VAL A 20 5.48 6.98 3.58
C VAL A 20 6.77 6.39 4.11
N PHE A 21 6.96 6.48 5.43
CA PHE A 21 8.05 5.78 6.10
C PHE A 21 7.62 4.34 6.35
N VAL A 22 8.38 3.41 5.81
CA VAL A 22 8.14 1.97 5.92
C VAL A 22 9.41 1.29 6.43
N HIS A 23 9.30 0.01 6.76
CA HIS A 23 10.46 -0.82 7.08
C HIS A 23 11.43 -0.93 5.90
N ARG A 24 12.67 -1.31 6.23
CA ARG A 24 13.72 -1.49 5.24
C ARG A 24 13.30 -2.52 4.19
N LEU A 25 13.21 -2.08 2.94
CA LEU A 25 12.91 -2.92 1.80
C LEU A 25 14.21 -3.52 1.23
N GLN A 26 14.17 -4.76 0.77
CA GLN A 26 15.28 -5.40 0.05
C GLN A 26 15.30 -4.97 -1.42
N THR A 27 15.35 -3.66 -1.66
CA THR A 27 15.39 -3.06 -3.00
C THR A 27 16.43 -1.95 -3.03
N GLU A 28 16.92 -1.62 -4.21
CA GLU A 28 17.84 -0.49 -4.40
C GLU A 28 17.07 0.83 -4.48
N GLU A 29 17.73 1.91 -4.06
CA GLU A 29 17.17 3.26 -4.15
C GLU A 29 16.83 3.62 -5.61
N GLY A 30 15.67 4.26 -5.82
CA GLY A 30 15.19 4.65 -7.14
C GLY A 30 14.55 3.53 -7.97
N LYS A 31 14.59 2.26 -7.52
CA LYS A 31 13.83 1.18 -8.17
C LYS A 31 12.35 1.25 -7.82
N LYS A 32 11.51 0.89 -8.79
CA LYS A 32 10.08 0.69 -8.58
C LYS A 32 9.87 -0.62 -7.80
N VAL A 33 9.01 -0.57 -6.79
CA VAL A 33 8.58 -1.74 -6.02
C VAL A 33 7.09 -1.93 -6.27
N ALA A 34 6.67 -3.18 -6.49
CA ALA A 34 5.27 -3.56 -6.57
C ALA A 34 4.88 -4.26 -5.26
N PHE A 35 3.68 -3.94 -4.76
CA PHE A 35 3.08 -4.62 -3.61
C PHE A 35 1.76 -5.21 -4.06
N ASP A 36 1.67 -6.54 -4.02
CA ASP A 36 0.49 -7.27 -4.51
C ASP A 36 -0.63 -7.31 -3.46
N ASN A 37 -0.28 -7.16 -2.18
CA ASN A 37 -1.20 -7.21 -1.06
C ASN A 37 -1.85 -5.85 -0.79
N VAL A 38 -2.93 -5.58 -1.50
CA VAL A 38 -3.82 -4.43 -1.26
C VAL A 38 -5.05 -4.90 -0.50
N LEU A 39 -5.13 -4.52 0.78
CA LEU A 39 -6.20 -4.94 1.68
C LEU A 39 -7.47 -4.10 1.52
N LEU A 40 -7.33 -2.83 1.14
CA LEU A 40 -8.46 -1.93 0.97
C LEU A 40 -8.12 -0.83 -0.04
N LEU A 41 -9.10 -0.47 -0.86
CA LEU A 41 -9.08 0.69 -1.75
C LEU A 41 -10.30 1.55 -1.45
N GLY A 42 -10.09 2.80 -1.03
CA GLY A 42 -11.14 3.77 -0.81
C GLY A 42 -11.06 4.88 -1.84
N ASP A 43 -12.09 5.03 -2.67
CA ASP A 43 -12.23 6.14 -3.61
C ASP A 43 -13.54 6.90 -3.37
N GLY A 44 -13.47 7.94 -2.53
CA GLY A 44 -14.63 8.71 -2.10
C GLY A 44 -15.62 7.80 -1.35
N ASP A 45 -16.85 7.71 -1.87
CA ASP A 45 -17.92 6.87 -1.31
C ASP A 45 -17.74 5.38 -1.63
N LYS A 46 -16.87 5.03 -2.58
CA LYS A 46 -16.66 3.64 -3.01
C LYS A 46 -15.48 3.03 -2.26
N VAL A 47 -15.77 2.12 -1.32
CA VAL A 47 -14.75 1.35 -0.59
C VAL A 47 -14.76 -0.09 -1.09
N THR A 48 -13.65 -0.53 -1.67
CA THR A 48 -13.39 -1.91 -2.05
C THR A 48 -12.49 -2.53 -0.99
N ILE A 49 -13.05 -3.46 -0.22
CA ILE A 49 -12.31 -4.23 0.78
C ILE A 49 -11.81 -5.48 0.07
N GLY A 50 -10.49 -5.67 0.06
CA GLY A 50 -9.89 -6.92 -0.40
C GLY A 50 -10.25 -8.02 0.59
N ALA A 51 -10.60 -9.21 0.07
CA ALA A 51 -10.77 -10.41 0.87
C ALA A 51 -9.47 -11.22 0.77
N PRO A 52 -8.47 -10.99 1.64
CA PRO A 52 -7.30 -11.86 1.70
C PRO A 52 -7.77 -13.25 2.16
N ALA A 53 -7.49 -14.27 1.34
CA ALA A 53 -7.57 -15.68 1.73
C ALA A 53 -6.21 -16.13 2.27
#